data_AF-A0A3P9HZF8-F1
#
_entry.id   AF-A0A3P9HZF8-F1
#
_cell.length_a   1.000
_cell.length_b   1.000
_cell.length_c   1.000
_cell.angle_alpha   90.00
_cell.angle_beta   90.00
_cell.angle_gamma   90.00
#
_symmetry.space_group_name_H-M   'P 1'
#
loop_
_entity.id
_entity.type
_entity.pdbx_description
1 polymer ?
#
loop_
_entity_poly.entity_id
_entity_poly.type
_entity_poly.pdbx_seq_one_letter_code
_entity_poly.pdbx_strand_id
1 'polypeptide(L)'
;MQAPKVKVKKARKGKTTSSVMEAPSINNELSKDQLWEEGLLRLQEELDRVREEKRNFQLERDKYQAAWSIAKEELEETEVRVRFKRRQTEEARERHRAEISDYQQRLKNMLAEQNNSVADLKETNVSSSLLLRNEITKREVELCREYEQLQAACRQRRFLKKASIRNLQLKHQEAMMKMSRHYEHKLRDMAEIFQIRRKNLVQDKESEMRNQLSSLDTEITKRLDFMMTNYLKKLRELQLVWDKEQEKEDPPLCEQPNIPLLKKKPQLGRKLLLEEKTEQEVQEKQLQEQQQQKHSLKDLMVRRRSRQTEMDKELREETVKNEFLLQACIQLEQECKDLQSREMETVLDIQQKSSVEEMRLQRRLVEMSEALEKTDVKLLSVLTLTSTDQETRNDAAKRLQEIFESKQAQMDSMKETLEGDCKEYDELLQTCKDKPRASGGHNFPFKSAKAILKAAQPLPDILQATGCSTLNARKQVM
;
A
#
# COMPACT_ATOMS: atom_id res chain seq x y z
N MET A 1 65.95 -21.18 -23.02
CA MET A 1 66.86 -21.03 -24.17
C MET A 1 68.09 -21.91 -23.94
N GLN A 2 68.08 -23.09 -24.55
CA GLN A 2 69.21 -24.01 -24.60
C GLN A 2 70.23 -23.54 -25.65
N ALA A 3 71.51 -23.78 -25.36
CA ALA A 3 72.65 -23.46 -26.21
C ALA A 3 72.64 -24.18 -27.57
N PRO A 4 73.25 -23.60 -28.62
CA PRO A 4 73.72 -24.36 -29.77
C PRO A 4 75.25 -24.54 -29.76
N LYS A 5 75.62 -25.77 -30.17
CA LYS A 5 76.97 -26.30 -30.40
C LYS A 5 77.61 -25.70 -31.65
N VAL A 6 78.93 -25.45 -31.62
CA VAL A 6 79.77 -25.22 -32.82
C VAL A 6 81.05 -26.06 -32.66
N LYS A 7 81.16 -27.25 -33.27
CA LYS A 7 81.67 -27.56 -34.62
C LYS A 7 83.04 -26.95 -34.95
N VAL A 8 84.08 -27.72 -34.67
CA VAL A 8 85.45 -27.57 -35.17
C VAL A 8 85.48 -27.85 -36.68
N LYS A 9 86.01 -26.93 -37.47
CA LYS A 9 86.43 -27.15 -38.86
C LYS A 9 87.93 -26.87 -38.99
N LYS A 10 88.70 -27.92 -39.29
CA LYS A 10 90.05 -27.85 -39.87
C LYS A 10 89.95 -27.35 -41.30
N ALA A 11 90.79 -26.38 -41.67
CA ALA A 11 91.17 -26.12 -43.04
C ALA A 11 92.68 -25.98 -43.14
N ARG A 12 93.19 -26.54 -44.22
CA ARG A 12 94.57 -26.87 -44.57
C ARG A 12 95.09 -25.80 -45.53
N LYS A 13 96.41 -25.59 -45.58
CA LYS A 13 97.26 -25.84 -46.78
C LYS A 13 98.36 -24.78 -47.02
N GLY A 14 99.59 -25.29 -47.03
CA GLY A 14 100.62 -24.95 -48.02
C GLY A 14 101.63 -23.87 -47.60
N LYS A 15 102.89 -23.89 -48.04
CA LYS A 15 103.59 -24.77 -49.00
C LYS A 15 105.07 -24.34 -49.05
N THR A 16 105.98 -25.31 -49.23
CA THR A 16 107.31 -25.25 -49.92
C THR A 16 108.40 -24.34 -49.31
N THR A 17 109.72 -24.59 -49.33
CA THR A 17 110.66 -25.56 -49.93
C THR A 17 112.07 -25.13 -49.50
N SER A 18 113.06 -26.02 -49.67
CA SER A 18 114.49 -25.76 -49.95
C SER A 18 115.37 -26.43 -48.90
N SER A 19 116.48 -27.10 -49.18
CA SER A 19 117.08 -27.67 -50.40
C SER A 19 118.28 -28.43 -49.84
N VAL A 20 118.53 -29.62 -50.36
CA VAL A 20 119.80 -30.32 -50.20
C VAL A 20 120.86 -29.52 -50.95
N MET A 21 122.03 -29.29 -50.36
CA MET A 21 123.25 -29.01 -51.13
C MET A 21 124.49 -29.54 -50.40
N GLU A 22 125.05 -30.56 -51.04
CA GLU A 22 126.46 -30.95 -51.15
C GLU A 22 127.53 -30.15 -50.40
N ALA A 23 128.41 -30.91 -49.73
CA ALA A 23 129.76 -30.49 -49.41
C ALA A 23 130.58 -30.21 -50.69
N PRO A 24 131.58 -29.32 -50.58
CA PRO A 24 132.90 -29.69 -51.10
C PRO A 24 134.00 -29.46 -50.06
N SER A 25 134.80 -30.49 -49.84
CA SER A 25 136.19 -30.33 -49.40
C SER A 25 136.96 -29.56 -50.46
N ILE A 26 137.60 -28.45 -50.07
CA ILE A 26 138.72 -27.87 -50.80
C ILE A 26 139.84 -27.60 -49.79
N ASN A 27 140.82 -28.50 -49.75
CA ASN A 27 142.18 -28.17 -49.37
C ASN A 27 142.80 -27.47 -50.59
N ASN A 28 143.29 -26.24 -50.42
CA ASN A 28 144.53 -25.72 -51.03
C ASN A 28 144.70 -24.24 -50.65
N GLU A 29 145.61 -24.00 -49.70
CA GLU A 29 146.50 -22.83 -49.59
C GLU A 29 145.89 -21.44 -49.89
N LEU A 30 144.89 -21.04 -49.10
CA LEU A 30 144.65 -19.62 -48.82
C LEU A 30 145.80 -19.13 -47.92
N SER A 31 146.47 -18.03 -48.31
CA SER A 31 147.49 -17.40 -47.46
C SER A 31 146.91 -17.16 -46.07
N LYS A 32 147.75 -17.24 -45.02
CA LYS A 32 147.35 -17.01 -43.62
C LYS A 32 146.44 -15.77 -43.50
N ASP A 33 146.72 -14.74 -44.29
CA ASP A 33 145.97 -13.47 -44.36
C ASP A 33 144.55 -13.59 -44.93
N GLN A 34 144.27 -14.47 -45.91
CA GLN A 34 142.94 -14.68 -46.46
C GLN A 34 142.02 -15.46 -45.51
N LEU A 35 142.59 -16.41 -44.74
CA LEU A 35 141.87 -17.09 -43.66
C LEU A 35 141.58 -16.14 -42.48
N TRP A 36 142.48 -15.18 -42.22
CA TRP A 36 142.23 -14.11 -41.26
C TRP A 36 141.14 -13.15 -41.76
N GLU A 37 141.13 -12.78 -43.03
CA GLU A 37 140.08 -11.93 -43.63
C GLU A 37 138.71 -12.63 -43.61
N GLU A 38 138.62 -13.90 -44.02
CA GLU A 38 137.38 -14.67 -43.94
C GLU A 38 136.93 -14.90 -42.49
N GLY A 39 137.88 -15.15 -41.57
CA GLY A 39 137.59 -15.28 -40.14
C GLY A 39 137.10 -13.98 -39.51
N LEU A 40 137.67 -12.83 -39.92
CA LEU A 40 137.26 -11.50 -39.49
C LEU A 40 135.87 -11.16 -40.04
N LEU A 41 135.60 -11.46 -41.32
CA LEU A 41 134.28 -11.29 -41.94
C LEU A 41 133.22 -12.14 -41.23
N ARG A 42 133.48 -13.44 -40.98
CA ARG A 42 132.54 -14.29 -40.24
C ARG A 42 132.26 -13.78 -38.82
N LEU A 43 133.29 -13.30 -38.10
CA LEU A 43 133.11 -12.71 -36.78
C LEU A 43 132.29 -11.41 -36.84
N GLN A 44 132.44 -10.63 -37.91
CA GLN A 44 131.69 -9.39 -38.10
C GLN A 44 130.23 -9.66 -38.51
N GLU A 45 129.99 -10.66 -39.36
CA GLU A 45 128.66 -11.17 -39.71
C GLU A 45 127.95 -11.76 -38.49
N GLU A 46 128.65 -12.54 -37.64
CA GLU A 46 128.11 -13.05 -36.38
C GLU A 46 127.84 -11.92 -35.38
N LEU A 47 128.70 -10.90 -35.32
CA LEU A 47 128.46 -9.72 -34.48
C LEU A 47 127.22 -8.94 -34.95
N ASP A 48 127.03 -8.78 -36.26
CA ASP A 48 125.87 -8.11 -36.84
C ASP A 48 124.59 -8.94 -36.71
N ARG A 49 124.65 -10.27 -36.85
CA ARG A 49 123.53 -11.18 -36.49
C ARG A 49 123.13 -11.03 -35.04
N VAL A 50 124.08 -11.07 -34.11
CA VAL A 50 123.78 -10.92 -32.68
C VAL A 50 123.19 -9.54 -32.38
N ARG A 51 123.62 -8.48 -33.08
CA ARG A 51 123.03 -7.14 -32.98
C ARG A 51 121.59 -7.11 -33.52
N GLU A 52 121.32 -7.75 -34.65
CA GLU A 52 119.99 -7.86 -35.23
C GLU A 52 119.05 -8.69 -34.34
N GLU A 53 119.51 -9.82 -33.80
CA GLU A 53 118.77 -10.62 -32.83
C GLU A 53 118.44 -9.81 -31.58
N LYS A 54 119.43 -9.10 -31.01
CA LYS A 54 119.19 -8.21 -29.87
C LYS A 54 118.16 -7.13 -30.19
N ARG A 55 118.22 -6.54 -31.39
CA ARG A 55 117.24 -5.55 -31.87
C ARG A 55 115.85 -6.17 -32.03
N ASN A 56 115.77 -7.40 -32.56
CA ASN A 56 114.52 -8.13 -32.73
C ASN A 56 113.90 -8.50 -31.37
N PHE A 57 114.68 -9.00 -30.42
CA PHE A 57 114.22 -9.27 -29.05
C PHE A 57 113.75 -8.00 -28.34
N GLN A 58 114.40 -6.86 -28.57
CA GLN A 58 113.92 -5.56 -28.06
C GLN A 58 112.57 -5.19 -28.68
N LEU A 59 112.42 -5.29 -30.00
CA LEU A 59 111.14 -5.03 -30.68
C LEU A 59 110.04 -5.98 -30.22
N GLU A 60 110.33 -7.26 -30.01
CA GLU A 60 109.37 -8.23 -29.48
C GLU A 60 108.98 -7.90 -28.05
N ARG A 61 109.95 -7.60 -27.17
CA ARG A 61 109.67 -7.14 -25.81
C ARG A 61 108.77 -5.91 -25.81
N ASP A 62 109.09 -4.91 -26.63
CA ASP A 62 108.31 -3.67 -26.70
C ASP A 62 106.91 -3.93 -27.27
N LYS A 63 106.77 -4.83 -28.25
CA LYS A 63 105.45 -5.31 -28.75
C LYS A 63 104.65 -5.99 -27.65
N TYR A 64 105.26 -6.91 -26.89
CA TYR A 64 104.59 -7.59 -25.78
C TYR A 64 104.22 -6.61 -24.66
N GLN A 65 105.08 -5.62 -24.38
CA GLN A 65 104.84 -4.63 -23.34
C GLN A 65 103.75 -3.62 -23.74
N ALA A 66 103.69 -3.21 -25.01
CA ALA A 66 102.59 -2.42 -25.56
C ALA A 66 101.28 -3.20 -25.56
N ALA A 67 101.30 -4.46 -26.04
CA ALA A 67 100.13 -5.33 -26.03
C ALA A 67 99.62 -5.59 -24.60
N TRP A 68 100.51 -5.77 -23.63
CA TRP A 68 100.15 -5.91 -22.21
C TRP A 68 99.55 -4.64 -21.64
N SER A 69 100.10 -3.46 -21.98
CA SER A 69 99.57 -2.17 -21.52
C SER A 69 98.17 -1.91 -22.07
N ILE A 70 97.95 -2.16 -23.37
CA ILE A 70 96.63 -2.07 -24.02
C ILE A 70 95.65 -3.05 -23.37
N ALA A 71 96.03 -4.32 -23.21
CA ALA A 71 95.16 -5.33 -22.60
C ALA A 71 94.79 -4.97 -21.14
N LYS A 72 95.71 -4.33 -20.41
CA LYS A 72 95.46 -3.85 -19.05
C LYS A 72 94.46 -2.68 -19.04
N GLU A 73 94.64 -1.69 -19.92
CA GLU A 73 93.69 -0.58 -20.07
C GLU A 73 92.31 -1.08 -20.49
N GLU A 74 92.22 -1.99 -21.47
CA GLU A 74 90.96 -2.60 -21.91
C GLU A 74 90.27 -3.38 -20.77
N LEU A 75 91.04 -4.09 -19.95
CA LEU A 75 90.51 -4.77 -18.76
C LEU A 75 89.95 -3.75 -17.75
N GLU A 76 90.70 -2.69 -17.44
CA GLU A 76 90.24 -1.64 -16.54
C GLU A 76 88.98 -0.93 -17.07
N GLU A 77 88.93 -0.61 -18.37
CA GLU A 77 87.74 -0.03 -18.99
C GLU A 77 86.53 -0.96 -18.98
N THR A 78 86.73 -2.26 -19.21
CA THR A 78 85.64 -3.24 -19.18
C THR A 78 85.13 -3.44 -17.75
N GLU A 79 86.02 -3.47 -16.75
CA GLU A 79 85.63 -3.48 -15.34
C GLU A 79 84.79 -2.26 -14.96
N VAL A 80 85.22 -1.05 -15.35
CA VAL A 80 84.47 0.19 -15.08
C VAL A 80 83.11 0.15 -15.79
N ARG A 81 83.06 -0.29 -17.06
CA ARG A 81 81.79 -0.47 -17.81
C ARG A 81 80.85 -1.45 -17.12
N VAL A 82 81.35 -2.58 -16.62
CA VAL A 82 80.55 -3.57 -15.88
C VAL A 82 80.03 -2.98 -14.58
N ARG A 83 80.86 -2.26 -13.81
CA ARG A 83 80.43 -1.57 -12.57
C ARG A 83 79.37 -0.52 -12.85
N PHE A 84 79.55 0.28 -13.91
CA PHE A 84 78.57 1.28 -14.33
C PHE A 84 77.24 0.65 -14.72
N LYS A 85 77.26 -0.42 -15.53
CA LYS A 85 76.04 -1.14 -15.91
C LYS A 85 75.36 -1.78 -14.71
N ARG A 86 76.13 -2.33 -13.77
CA ARG A 86 75.58 -2.87 -12.51
C ARG A 86 74.85 -1.80 -11.70
N ARG A 87 75.45 -0.61 -11.55
CA ARG A 87 74.79 0.54 -10.88
C ARG A 87 73.52 0.97 -11.60
N GLN A 88 73.55 1.11 -12.94
CA GLN A 88 72.34 1.42 -13.71
C GLN A 88 71.22 0.39 -13.48
N THR A 89 71.56 -0.90 -13.48
CA THR A 89 70.56 -1.94 -13.22
C THR A 89 70.03 -1.91 -11.79
N GLU A 90 70.87 -1.56 -10.81
CA GLU A 90 70.46 -1.45 -9.41
C GLU A 90 69.54 -0.25 -9.21
N GLU A 91 69.92 0.93 -9.71
CA GLU A 91 69.08 2.12 -9.65
C GLU A 91 67.74 1.92 -10.38
N ALA A 92 67.73 1.21 -11.52
CA ALA A 92 66.48 0.88 -12.21
C ALA A 92 65.60 -0.02 -11.34
N ARG A 93 66.17 -1.02 -10.67
CA ARG A 93 65.43 -1.87 -9.72
C ARG A 93 64.90 -1.07 -8.53
N GLU A 94 65.68 -0.15 -7.99
CA GLU A 94 65.25 0.72 -6.88
C GLU A 94 64.09 1.62 -7.30
N ARG A 95 64.16 2.27 -8.48
CA ARG A 95 63.04 3.04 -9.04
C ARG A 95 61.79 2.18 -9.19
N HIS A 96 61.92 0.99 -9.78
CA HIS A 96 60.78 0.08 -9.91
C HIS A 96 60.21 -0.37 -8.56
N ARG A 97 61.05 -0.61 -7.55
CA ARG A 97 60.57 -0.92 -6.18
C ARG A 97 59.82 0.26 -5.57
N ALA A 98 60.33 1.47 -5.73
CA ALA A 98 59.67 2.69 -5.25
C ALA A 98 58.31 2.90 -5.96
N GLU A 99 58.27 2.77 -7.29
CA GLU A 99 57.03 2.83 -8.08
C GLU A 99 56.00 1.81 -7.61
N ILE A 100 56.41 0.55 -7.41
CA ILE A 100 55.53 -0.51 -6.89
C ILE A 100 54.98 -0.12 -5.51
N SER A 101 55.84 0.39 -4.61
CA SER A 101 55.42 0.84 -3.28
C SER A 101 54.42 2.00 -3.37
N ASP A 102 54.65 2.97 -4.24
CA ASP A 102 53.74 4.10 -4.46
C ASP A 102 52.39 3.63 -5.01
N TYR A 103 52.38 2.74 -6.00
CA TYR A 103 51.15 2.15 -6.53
C TYR A 103 50.41 1.33 -5.47
N GLN A 104 51.13 0.57 -4.64
CA GLN A 104 50.54 -0.17 -3.52
C GLN A 104 49.91 0.78 -2.50
N GLN A 105 50.58 1.89 -2.15
CA GLN A 105 50.03 2.87 -1.22
C GLN A 105 48.81 3.58 -1.81
N ARG A 106 48.84 3.94 -3.10
CA ARG A 106 47.69 4.53 -3.81
C ARG A 106 46.50 3.58 -3.83
N LEU A 107 46.73 2.29 -4.09
CA LEU A 107 45.69 1.26 -4.02
C LEU A 107 45.12 1.13 -2.60
N LYS A 108 45.96 1.11 -1.56
CA LYS A 108 45.51 1.09 -0.16
C LYS A 108 44.65 2.30 0.17
N ASN A 109 45.07 3.50 -0.23
CA ASN A 109 44.33 4.73 0.01
C ASN A 109 42.99 4.72 -0.73
N MET A 110 42.97 4.34 -2.01
CA MET A 110 41.74 4.22 -2.80
C MET A 110 40.76 3.24 -2.13
N LEU A 111 41.24 2.07 -1.69
CA LEU A 111 40.39 1.10 -1.00
C LEU A 111 39.86 1.65 0.33
N ALA A 112 40.68 2.38 1.09
CA ALA A 112 40.24 3.03 2.32
C ALA A 112 39.17 4.11 2.05
N GLU A 113 39.35 4.95 1.02
CA GLU A 113 38.37 5.95 0.60
C GLU A 113 37.05 5.32 0.15
N GLN A 114 37.10 4.25 -0.63
CA GLN A 114 35.91 3.50 -1.04
C GLN A 114 35.20 2.88 0.16
N ASN A 115 35.94 2.26 1.09
CA ASN A 115 35.37 1.68 2.30
C ASN A 115 34.74 2.74 3.22
N ASN A 116 35.39 3.90 3.38
CA ASN A 116 34.84 5.01 4.16
C ASN A 116 33.58 5.57 3.50
N SER A 117 33.59 5.79 2.18
CA SER A 117 32.41 6.24 1.44
C SER A 117 31.23 5.27 1.59
N VAL A 118 31.50 3.96 1.54
CA VAL A 118 30.48 2.93 1.77
C VAL A 118 30.00 2.95 3.23
N ALA A 119 30.87 3.18 4.21
CA ALA A 119 30.50 3.30 5.61
C ALA A 119 29.59 4.52 5.85
N ASP A 120 29.94 5.68 5.30
CA ASP A 120 29.15 6.91 5.38
C ASP A 120 27.77 6.75 4.71
N LEU A 121 27.72 6.11 3.54
CA LEU A 121 26.46 5.80 2.86
C LEU A 121 25.59 4.83 3.68
N LYS A 122 26.19 3.85 4.36
CA LYS A 122 25.45 2.96 5.27
C LYS A 122 24.92 3.71 6.49
N GLU A 123 25.73 4.59 7.09
CA GLU A 123 25.33 5.37 8.25
C GLU A 123 24.19 6.35 7.92
N THR A 124 24.30 7.06 6.80
CA THR A 124 23.24 7.97 6.32
C THR A 124 21.95 7.23 6.01
N ASN A 125 22.03 6.05 5.38
CA ASN A 125 20.87 5.22 5.11
C ASN A 125 20.22 4.68 6.40
N VAL A 126 21.01 4.20 7.36
CA VAL A 126 20.51 3.75 8.68
C VAL A 126 19.85 4.91 9.43
N SER A 127 20.48 6.08 9.44
CA SER A 127 19.94 7.29 10.08
C SER A 127 18.62 7.72 9.44
N SER A 128 18.54 7.74 8.11
CA SER A 128 17.31 8.04 7.36
C SER A 128 16.20 7.03 7.65
N SER A 129 16.52 5.74 7.63
CA SER A 129 15.57 4.67 7.96
C SER A 129 15.06 4.76 9.40
N LEU A 130 15.92 5.06 10.36
CA LEU A 130 15.55 5.27 11.75
C LEU A 130 14.64 6.49 11.92
N LEU A 131 14.94 7.60 11.24
CA LEU A 131 14.08 8.78 11.25
C LEU A 131 12.68 8.46 10.70
N LEU A 132 12.60 7.78 9.55
CA LEU A 132 11.34 7.37 8.95
C LEU A 132 10.55 6.43 9.89
N ARG A 133 11.22 5.46 10.51
CA ARG A 133 10.62 4.56 11.50
C ARG A 133 10.09 5.33 12.71
N ASN A 134 10.83 6.31 13.20
CA ASN A 134 10.41 7.17 14.31
C ASN A 134 9.20 8.03 13.94
N GLU A 135 9.10 8.51 12.70
CA GLU A 135 7.91 9.23 12.24
C GLU A 135 6.69 8.31 12.12
N ILE A 136 6.86 7.11 11.57
CA ILE A 136 5.78 6.12 11.44
C ILE A 136 5.24 5.78 12.83
N THR A 137 6.12 5.43 13.77
CA THR A 137 5.72 5.10 15.15
C THR A 137 5.02 6.27 15.85
N LYS A 138 5.45 7.52 15.63
CA LYS A 138 4.73 8.71 16.13
C LYS A 138 3.32 8.80 15.56
N ARG A 139 3.17 8.68 14.23
CA ARG A 139 1.85 8.72 13.55
C ARG A 139 0.94 7.57 14.02
N GLU A 140 1.48 6.38 14.21
CA GLU A 140 0.74 5.23 14.75
C GLU A 140 0.20 5.52 16.16
N VAL A 141 1.04 6.07 17.05
CA VAL A 141 0.62 6.44 18.41
C VAL A 141 -0.45 7.54 18.39
N GLU A 142 -0.32 8.53 17.50
CA GLU A 142 -1.32 9.58 17.31
C GLU A 142 -2.66 9.01 16.83
N LEU A 143 -2.65 8.16 15.81
CA LEU A 143 -3.85 7.48 15.30
C LEU A 143 -4.52 6.59 16.36
N CYS A 144 -3.74 5.87 17.17
CA CYS A 144 -4.28 5.10 18.30
C CYS A 144 -5.00 6.01 19.32
N ARG A 145 -4.41 7.16 19.66
CA ARG A 145 -5.05 8.13 20.57
C ARG A 145 -6.33 8.70 19.97
N GLU A 146 -6.33 9.06 18.69
CA GLU A 146 -7.52 9.56 17.99
C GLU A 146 -8.62 8.50 17.94
N TYR A 147 -8.27 7.24 17.67
CA TYR A 147 -9.21 6.13 17.70
C TYR A 147 -9.84 5.95 19.09
N GLU A 148 -9.05 5.97 20.16
CA GLU A 148 -9.54 5.87 21.53
C GLU A 148 -10.48 7.04 21.88
N GLN A 149 -10.12 8.27 21.49
CA GLN A 149 -10.96 9.45 21.67
C GLN A 149 -12.28 9.35 20.92
N LEU A 150 -12.26 8.93 19.66
CA LEU A 150 -13.46 8.71 18.85
C LEU A 150 -14.33 7.60 19.45
N GLN A 151 -13.73 6.54 19.96
CA GLN A 151 -14.44 5.45 20.62
C GLN A 151 -15.12 5.93 21.90
N ALA A 152 -14.44 6.73 22.73
CA ALA A 152 -15.01 7.34 23.92
C ALA A 152 -16.17 8.30 23.58
N ALA A 153 -16.01 9.15 22.57
CA ALA A 153 -17.06 10.05 22.09
C ALA A 153 -18.29 9.27 21.57
N CYS A 154 -18.07 8.16 20.85
CA CYS A 154 -19.15 7.27 20.42
C CYS A 154 -19.90 6.65 21.61
N ARG A 155 -19.17 6.19 22.65
CA ARG A 155 -19.78 5.68 23.89
C ARG A 155 -20.61 6.77 24.56
N GLN A 156 -20.08 7.97 24.73
CA GLN A 156 -20.78 9.10 25.32
C GLN A 156 -22.05 9.48 24.55
N ARG A 157 -21.98 9.58 23.21
CA ARG A 157 -23.15 9.85 22.36
C ARG A 157 -24.22 8.77 22.53
N ARG A 158 -23.84 7.49 22.63
CA ARG A 158 -24.78 6.38 22.90
C ARG A 158 -25.44 6.54 24.29
N PHE A 159 -24.68 6.91 25.32
CA PHE A 159 -25.24 7.20 26.65
C PHE A 159 -26.23 8.36 26.63
N LEU A 160 -25.88 9.47 25.96
CA LEU A 160 -26.76 10.64 25.84
C LEU A 160 -28.05 10.31 25.08
N LYS A 161 -27.97 9.57 23.97
CA LYS A 161 -29.16 9.08 23.24
C LYS A 161 -30.06 8.22 24.14
N LYS A 162 -29.48 7.26 24.88
CA LYS A 162 -30.23 6.42 25.84
C LYS A 162 -30.86 7.25 26.97
N ALA A 163 -30.19 8.30 27.44
CA ALA A 163 -30.72 9.19 28.47
C ALA A 163 -31.89 10.04 27.93
N SER A 164 -31.75 10.56 26.71
CA SER A 164 -32.82 11.31 26.03
C SER A 164 -34.08 10.47 25.81
N ILE A 165 -33.93 9.23 25.34
CA ILE A 165 -35.06 8.28 25.18
C ILE A 165 -35.76 8.04 26.51
N ARG A 166 -34.99 7.77 27.58
CA ARG A 166 -35.55 7.56 28.93
C ARG A 166 -36.29 8.80 29.43
N ASN A 167 -35.74 10.00 29.23
CA ASN A 167 -36.40 11.25 29.61
C ASN A 167 -37.73 11.45 28.85
N LEU A 168 -37.75 11.16 27.55
CA LEU A 168 -38.96 11.24 26.74
C LEU A 168 -40.03 10.23 27.20
N GLN A 169 -39.62 9.01 27.54
CA GLN A 169 -40.51 7.99 28.11
C GLN A 169 -41.12 8.44 29.45
N LEU A 170 -40.31 9.01 30.34
CA LEU A 170 -40.79 9.54 31.63
C LEU A 170 -41.78 10.69 31.42
N LYS A 171 -41.49 11.65 30.53
CA LYS A 171 -42.41 12.74 30.19
C LYS A 171 -43.73 12.22 29.62
N HIS A 172 -43.68 11.19 28.79
CA HIS A 172 -44.89 10.56 28.27
C HIS A 172 -45.71 9.91 29.39
N GLN A 173 -45.07 9.15 30.29
CA GLN A 173 -45.73 8.56 31.46
C GLN A 173 -46.36 9.62 32.35
N GLU A 174 -45.66 10.73 32.62
CA GLU A 174 -46.21 11.86 33.38
C GLU A 174 -47.43 12.48 32.72
N ALA A 175 -47.40 12.67 31.39
CA ALA A 175 -48.54 13.19 30.64
C ALA A 175 -49.75 12.23 30.71
N MET A 176 -49.52 10.93 30.57
CA MET A 176 -50.57 9.91 30.70
C MET A 176 -51.15 9.90 32.12
N MET A 177 -50.31 9.96 33.16
CA MET A 177 -50.78 10.06 34.54
C MET A 177 -51.62 11.32 34.80
N LYS A 178 -51.20 12.48 34.27
CA LYS A 178 -51.98 13.73 34.38
C LYS A 178 -53.35 13.59 33.71
N MET A 179 -53.40 12.96 32.55
CA MET A 179 -54.65 12.72 31.82
C MET A 179 -55.57 11.76 32.59
N SER A 180 -55.04 10.63 33.08
CA SER A 180 -55.79 9.68 33.90
C SER A 180 -56.37 10.36 35.15
N ARG A 181 -55.55 11.12 35.88
CA ARG A 181 -56.01 11.89 37.04
C ARG A 181 -57.12 12.87 36.68
N HIS A 182 -57.00 13.58 35.56
CA HIS A 182 -58.05 14.51 35.09
C HIS A 182 -59.39 13.80 34.88
N TYR A 183 -59.38 12.65 34.22
CA TYR A 183 -60.60 11.87 34.01
C TYR A 183 -61.13 11.22 35.29
N GLU A 184 -60.27 10.75 36.19
CA GLU A 184 -60.68 10.27 37.52
C GLU A 184 -61.37 11.37 38.33
N HIS A 185 -60.88 12.62 38.26
CA HIS A 185 -61.55 13.75 38.92
C HIS A 185 -62.92 14.02 38.29
N LYS A 186 -63.01 14.11 36.96
CA LYS A 186 -64.29 14.27 36.26
C LYS A 186 -65.30 13.16 36.59
N LEU A 187 -64.85 11.91 36.67
CA LEU A 187 -65.70 10.78 37.03
C LEU A 187 -66.19 10.88 38.47
N ARG A 188 -65.33 11.30 39.41
CA ARG A 188 -65.72 11.55 40.80
C ARG A 188 -66.73 12.69 40.92
N ASP A 189 -66.49 13.82 40.25
CA ASP A 189 -67.40 14.97 40.26
C ASP A 189 -68.77 14.58 39.69
N MET A 190 -68.82 13.84 38.57
CA MET A 190 -70.08 13.32 38.03
C MET A 190 -70.77 12.36 39.01
N ALA A 191 -70.04 11.45 39.64
CA ALA A 191 -70.60 10.52 40.61
C ALA A 191 -71.20 11.26 41.81
N GLU A 192 -70.54 12.32 42.29
CA GLU A 192 -71.05 13.18 43.37
C GLU A 192 -72.33 13.92 42.95
N ILE A 193 -72.36 14.50 41.75
CA ILE A 193 -73.57 15.12 41.19
C ILE A 193 -74.73 14.12 41.12
N PHE A 194 -74.48 12.90 40.63
CA PHE A 194 -75.50 11.84 40.58
C PHE A 194 -75.95 11.40 41.98
N GLN A 195 -75.04 11.33 42.95
CA GLN A 195 -75.40 11.01 44.33
C GLN A 195 -76.27 12.10 44.97
N ILE A 196 -75.94 13.38 44.78
CA ILE A 196 -76.73 14.51 45.27
C ILE A 196 -78.12 14.49 44.61
N ARG A 197 -78.19 14.34 43.29
CA ARG A 197 -79.47 14.26 42.56
C ARG A 197 -80.34 13.10 43.05
N ARG A 198 -79.74 11.94 43.31
CA ARG A 198 -80.43 10.79 43.87
C ARG A 198 -80.95 11.06 45.29
N LYS A 199 -80.15 11.68 46.16
CA LYS A 199 -80.57 12.06 47.53
C LYS A 199 -81.74 13.05 47.50
N ASN A 200 -81.66 14.08 46.66
CA ASN A 200 -82.73 15.07 46.51
C ASN A 200 -84.03 14.41 46.02
N LEU A 201 -83.95 13.54 45.01
CA LEU A 201 -85.14 12.82 44.51
C LEU A 201 -85.81 11.97 45.60
N VAL A 202 -85.02 11.28 46.42
CA VAL A 202 -85.55 10.50 47.55
C VAL A 202 -86.21 11.43 48.57
N GLN A 203 -85.55 12.52 48.94
CA GLN A 203 -86.08 13.51 49.90
C GLN A 203 -87.37 14.17 49.39
N ASP A 204 -87.44 14.52 48.11
CA ASP A 204 -88.62 15.08 47.45
C ASP A 204 -89.80 14.10 47.54
N LYS A 205 -89.57 12.84 47.17
CA LYS A 205 -90.60 11.78 47.25
C LYS A 205 -91.06 11.52 48.69
N GLU A 206 -90.15 11.50 49.65
CA GLU A 206 -90.53 11.39 51.05
C GLU A 206 -91.33 12.61 51.53
N SER A 207 -91.00 13.83 51.06
CA SER A 207 -91.75 15.04 51.41
C SER A 207 -93.16 15.02 50.83
N GLU A 208 -93.32 14.55 49.59
CA GLU A 208 -94.63 14.32 48.97
C GLU A 208 -95.45 13.33 49.80
N MET A 209 -94.87 12.18 50.17
CA MET A 209 -95.53 11.19 51.03
C MET A 209 -95.89 11.77 52.40
N ARG A 210 -95.00 12.52 53.05
CA ARG A 210 -95.27 13.20 54.33
C ARG A 210 -96.41 14.21 54.20
N ASN A 211 -96.45 14.98 53.12
CA ASN A 211 -97.53 15.93 52.85
C ASN A 211 -98.87 15.23 52.60
N GLN A 212 -98.87 14.11 51.86
CA GLN A 212 -100.06 13.27 51.65
C GLN A 212 -100.57 12.68 52.97
N LEU A 213 -99.68 12.15 53.81
CA LEU A 213 -100.05 11.66 55.14
C LEU A 213 -100.62 12.78 56.00
N SER A 214 -99.99 13.95 56.03
CA SER A 214 -100.49 15.11 56.78
C SER A 214 -101.84 15.59 56.26
N SER A 215 -102.08 15.61 54.93
CA SER A 215 -103.40 16.00 54.42
C SER A 215 -104.48 15.00 54.84
N LEU A 216 -104.20 13.69 54.77
CA LEU A 216 -105.10 12.64 55.25
C LEU A 216 -105.34 12.77 56.76
N ASP A 217 -104.31 13.01 57.56
CA ASP A 217 -104.44 13.25 59.00
C ASP A 217 -105.33 14.48 59.28
N THR A 218 -105.16 15.58 58.55
CA THR A 218 -106.02 16.76 58.71
C THR A 218 -107.46 16.49 58.29
N GLU A 219 -107.69 15.65 57.27
CA GLU A 219 -109.03 15.26 56.82
C GLU A 219 -109.72 14.35 57.84
N ILE A 220 -108.99 13.37 58.40
CA ILE A 220 -109.43 12.52 59.50
C ILE A 220 -109.75 13.37 60.73
N THR A 221 -108.88 14.32 61.09
CA THR A 221 -109.08 15.22 62.24
C THR A 221 -110.31 16.09 62.03
N LYS A 222 -110.48 16.70 60.84
CA LYS A 222 -111.69 17.46 60.50
C LYS A 222 -112.94 16.58 60.55
N ARG A 223 -112.87 15.33 60.09
CA ARG A 223 -113.99 14.39 60.14
C ARG A 223 -114.33 14.02 61.59
N LEU A 224 -113.33 13.77 62.42
CA LEU A 224 -113.49 13.55 63.86
C LEU A 224 -114.12 14.76 64.54
N ASP A 225 -113.64 15.97 64.27
CA ASP A 225 -114.18 17.22 64.80
C ASP A 225 -115.63 17.45 64.34
N PHE A 226 -115.94 17.19 63.06
CA PHE A 226 -117.31 17.25 62.55
C PHE A 226 -118.23 16.24 63.24
N MET A 227 -117.76 15.00 63.45
CA MET A 227 -118.53 14.02 64.20
C MET A 227 -118.70 14.45 65.65
N MET A 228 -117.64 14.91 66.34
CA MET A 228 -117.70 15.40 67.72
C MET A 228 -118.65 16.58 67.86
N THR A 229 -118.56 17.59 67.00
CA THR A 229 -119.46 18.75 67.02
C THR A 229 -120.91 18.36 66.76
N ASN A 230 -121.16 17.42 65.85
CA ASN A 230 -122.51 16.87 65.66
C ASN A 230 -123.01 16.10 66.87
N TYR A 231 -122.17 15.28 67.52
CA TYR A 231 -122.54 14.60 68.77
C TYR A 231 -122.83 15.59 69.89
N LEU A 232 -121.99 16.62 70.05
CA LEU A 232 -122.22 17.71 71.01
C LEU A 232 -123.48 18.52 70.67
N LYS A 233 -123.78 18.73 69.39
CA LYS A 233 -125.01 19.40 68.93
C LYS A 233 -126.23 18.54 69.21
N LYS A 234 -126.21 17.24 68.91
CA LYS A 234 -127.28 16.31 69.27
C LYS A 234 -127.49 16.23 70.78
N LEU A 235 -126.42 16.22 71.58
CA LEU A 235 -126.51 16.33 73.03
C LEU A 235 -127.19 17.63 73.45
N ARG A 236 -126.82 18.76 72.83
CA ARG A 236 -127.44 20.07 73.09
C ARG A 236 -128.89 20.15 72.62
N GLU A 237 -129.24 19.50 71.52
CA GLU A 237 -130.61 19.38 71.01
C GLU A 237 -131.46 18.50 71.94
N LEU A 238 -130.93 17.39 72.45
CA LEU A 238 -131.58 16.61 73.50
C LEU A 238 -131.78 17.43 74.78
N GLN A 239 -130.82 18.29 75.12
CA GLN A 239 -130.93 19.26 76.22
C GLN A 239 -132.00 20.32 75.95
N LEU A 240 -132.12 20.81 74.72
CA LEU A 240 -133.16 21.76 74.30
C LEU A 240 -134.55 21.14 74.18
N VAL A 241 -134.65 19.85 73.83
CA VAL A 241 -135.90 19.08 73.90
C VAL A 241 -136.34 18.94 75.36
N TRP A 242 -135.39 18.70 76.26
CA TRP A 242 -135.65 18.71 77.70
C TRP A 242 -136.15 20.07 78.19
N ASP A 243 -135.59 21.19 77.69
CA ASP A 243 -136.01 22.55 78.06
C ASP A 243 -137.34 22.99 77.40
N LYS A 244 -137.73 22.39 76.26
CA LYS A 244 -138.94 22.74 75.49
C LYS A 244 -140.19 21.97 75.88
N GLU A 245 -140.10 21.05 76.84
CA GLU A 245 -141.26 20.37 77.42
C GLU A 245 -142.00 21.24 78.47
N GLN A 246 -141.52 22.48 78.72
CA GLN A 246 -142.05 23.38 79.76
C GLN A 246 -142.78 24.65 79.29
N GLU A 247 -142.94 24.96 78.00
CA GLU A 247 -143.81 26.07 77.59
C GLU A 247 -144.27 25.97 76.11
N LYS A 248 -145.59 25.97 75.90
CA LYS A 248 -146.28 25.97 74.59
C LYS A 248 -147.17 27.22 74.47
N GLU A 249 -147.07 27.95 73.35
CA GLU A 249 -148.15 28.26 72.37
C GLU A 249 -147.66 29.29 71.30
N ASP A 250 -147.41 28.79 70.07
CA ASP A 250 -148.02 29.17 68.76
C ASP A 250 -147.81 30.57 68.05
N PRO A 251 -147.89 30.64 66.68
CA PRO A 251 -146.84 31.17 65.76
C PRO A 251 -147.41 32.18 64.68
N PRO A 252 -147.04 32.31 63.35
CA PRO A 252 -145.90 31.87 62.47
C PRO A 252 -145.40 32.89 61.38
N LEU A 253 -144.55 32.39 60.44
CA LEU A 253 -144.20 32.79 59.04
C LEU A 253 -142.89 33.56 58.73
N CYS A 254 -141.86 32.88 58.17
CA CYS A 254 -141.46 32.74 56.72
C CYS A 254 -140.49 33.87 56.28
N GLU A 255 -139.38 33.71 55.55
CA GLU A 255 -138.79 32.63 54.73
C GLU A 255 -137.28 32.98 54.47
N GLN A 256 -136.53 32.01 53.91
CA GLN A 256 -135.07 31.95 53.70
C GLN A 256 -134.61 32.65 52.37
N PRO A 257 -133.41 32.44 51.76
CA PRO A 257 -132.05 32.06 52.22
C PRO A 257 -130.87 32.87 51.55
N ASN A 258 -129.63 32.48 51.87
CA ASN A 258 -128.38 32.47 51.03
C ASN A 258 -127.31 33.60 51.11
N ILE A 259 -126.32 33.31 51.97
CA ILE A 259 -124.84 33.24 51.87
C ILE A 259 -124.09 33.97 50.70
N PRO A 260 -122.89 34.55 50.99
CA PRO A 260 -122.32 35.72 50.34
C PRO A 260 -121.17 35.37 49.37
N LEU A 261 -120.60 36.35 48.66
CA LEU A 261 -119.16 36.36 48.36
C LEU A 261 -118.65 37.76 47.99
N LEU A 262 -117.56 38.11 48.66
CA LEU A 262 -116.89 39.39 48.69
C LEU A 262 -115.67 39.34 47.74
N LYS A 263 -115.54 40.37 46.90
CA LYS A 263 -114.31 41.09 46.50
C LYS A 263 -113.03 40.28 46.15
N LYS A 264 -112.56 40.43 44.89
CA LYS A 264 -111.37 41.23 44.48
C LYS A 264 -110.87 40.82 43.07
N LYS A 265 -110.82 41.80 42.15
CA LYS A 265 -109.88 41.85 40.98
C LYS A 265 -108.45 42.19 41.51
N PRO A 266 -107.36 42.30 40.71
CA PRO A 266 -107.13 42.04 39.27
C PRO A 266 -105.79 41.29 39.01
N GLN A 267 -105.32 41.29 37.75
CA GLN A 267 -103.93 41.18 37.29
C GLN A 267 -103.45 39.80 36.79
N LEU A 268 -103.96 39.39 35.64
CA LEU A 268 -103.09 38.81 34.62
C LEU A 268 -102.37 39.97 33.89
N GLY A 269 -101.05 39.94 33.92
CA GLY A 269 -100.20 40.84 33.15
C GLY A 269 -98.92 41.19 33.91
N ARG A 270 -97.78 40.87 33.29
CA ARG A 270 -96.38 41.15 33.68
C ARG A 270 -95.63 40.03 34.41
N LYS A 271 -95.22 39.02 33.63
CA LYS A 271 -93.90 38.35 33.75
C LYS A 271 -93.39 37.94 32.36
N LEU A 272 -93.34 38.86 31.40
CA LEU A 272 -92.78 38.62 30.05
C LEU A 272 -91.69 39.63 29.65
N LEU A 273 -91.14 40.39 30.59
CA LEU A 273 -90.15 41.44 30.29
C LEU A 273 -88.85 41.34 31.11
N LEU A 274 -88.75 40.35 32.01
CA LEU A 274 -87.53 40.07 32.76
C LEU A 274 -86.77 38.85 32.21
N GLU A 275 -87.50 37.85 31.67
CA GLU A 275 -86.88 36.72 30.95
C GLU A 275 -86.28 37.16 29.61
N GLU A 276 -86.92 38.07 28.88
CA GLU A 276 -86.43 38.54 27.56
C GLU A 276 -85.10 39.32 27.68
N LYS A 277 -84.88 40.05 28.79
CA LYS A 277 -83.61 40.75 29.05
C LYS A 277 -82.49 39.77 29.46
N THR A 278 -82.81 38.76 30.26
CA THR A 278 -81.81 37.73 30.64
C THR A 278 -81.49 36.79 29.48
N GLU A 279 -82.44 36.50 28.60
CA GLU A 279 -82.21 35.70 27.40
C GLU A 279 -81.41 36.46 26.34
N GLN A 280 -81.67 37.76 26.14
CA GLN A 280 -80.86 38.62 25.28
C GLN A 280 -79.42 38.75 25.81
N GLU A 281 -79.21 38.99 27.11
CA GLU A 281 -77.87 39.05 27.70
C GLU A 281 -77.13 37.71 27.65
N VAL A 282 -77.83 36.57 27.79
CA VAL A 282 -77.24 35.23 27.65
C VAL A 282 -76.89 34.93 26.19
N GLN A 283 -77.74 35.32 25.23
CA GLN A 283 -77.47 35.17 23.80
C GLN A 283 -76.31 36.07 23.33
N GLU A 284 -76.21 37.31 23.82
CA GLU A 284 -75.09 38.20 23.53
C GLU A 284 -73.76 37.65 24.08
N LYS A 285 -73.76 37.14 25.33
CA LYS A 285 -72.57 36.48 25.92
C LYS A 285 -72.18 35.22 25.14
N GLN A 286 -73.14 34.38 24.75
CA GLN A 286 -72.87 33.20 23.93
C GLN A 286 -72.32 33.57 22.54
N LEU A 287 -72.84 34.64 21.91
CA LEU A 287 -72.35 35.12 20.63
C LEU A 287 -70.91 35.68 20.77
N GLN A 288 -70.63 36.38 21.87
CA GLN A 288 -69.30 36.91 22.18
C GLN A 288 -68.30 35.77 22.45
N GLU A 289 -68.69 34.73 23.19
CA GLU A 289 -67.87 33.52 23.40
C GLU A 289 -67.60 32.78 22.08
N GLN A 290 -68.62 32.64 21.22
CA GLN A 290 -68.44 32.06 19.88
C GLN A 290 -67.51 32.89 18.99
N GLN A 291 -67.58 34.23 19.07
CA GLN A 291 -66.67 35.12 18.37
C GLN A 291 -65.23 34.96 18.89
N GLN A 292 -65.03 34.93 20.22
CA GLN A 292 -63.73 34.68 20.83
C GLN A 292 -63.15 33.32 20.45
N GLN A 293 -63.97 32.27 20.42
CA GLN A 293 -63.58 30.94 19.93
C GLN A 293 -63.17 30.98 18.46
N LYS A 294 -63.95 31.66 17.59
CA LYS A 294 -63.59 31.85 16.18
C LYS A 294 -62.26 32.60 16.02
N HIS A 295 -62.00 33.63 16.84
CA HIS A 295 -60.72 34.35 16.82
C HIS A 295 -59.56 33.46 17.29
N SER A 296 -59.72 32.74 18.39
CA SER A 296 -58.72 31.78 18.89
C SER A 296 -58.37 30.70 17.87
N LEU A 297 -59.39 30.13 17.18
CA LEU A 297 -59.18 29.15 16.12
C LEU A 297 -58.47 29.76 14.90
N LYS A 298 -58.80 31.01 14.51
CA LYS A 298 -58.08 31.72 13.44
C LYS A 298 -56.61 31.93 13.80
N ASP A 299 -56.31 32.35 15.03
CA ASP A 299 -54.93 32.55 15.50
C ASP A 299 -54.13 31.25 15.53
N LEU A 300 -54.76 30.15 15.97
CA LEU A 300 -54.16 28.82 15.93
C LEU A 300 -53.86 28.39 14.49
N MET A 301 -54.77 28.63 13.55
CA MET A 301 -54.57 28.34 12.13
C MET A 301 -53.44 29.17 11.53
N VAL A 302 -53.32 30.45 11.86
CA VAL A 302 -52.21 31.31 11.42
C VAL A 302 -50.88 30.79 11.95
N ARG A 303 -50.80 30.46 13.25
CA ARG A 303 -49.58 29.86 13.85
C ARG A 303 -49.21 28.52 13.24
N ARG A 304 -50.21 27.69 12.89
CA ARG A 304 -49.97 26.42 12.20
C ARG A 304 -49.45 26.64 10.78
N ARG A 305 -50.01 27.62 10.06
CA ARG A 305 -49.55 28.01 8.71
C ARG A 305 -48.13 28.55 8.74
N SER A 306 -47.77 29.41 9.71
CA SER A 306 -46.40 29.93 9.82
C SER A 306 -45.39 28.80 10.07
N ARG A 307 -45.69 27.88 11.00
CA ARG A 307 -44.87 26.69 11.24
C ARG A 307 -44.75 25.81 10.00
N GLN A 308 -45.85 25.62 9.27
CA GLN A 308 -45.81 24.86 8.01
C GLN A 308 -44.86 25.53 7.01
N THR A 309 -44.93 26.85 6.84
CA THR A 309 -44.02 27.56 5.93
C THR A 309 -42.56 27.54 6.36
N GLU A 310 -42.27 27.48 7.67
CA GLU A 310 -40.92 27.29 8.20
C GLU A 310 -40.41 25.88 7.90
N MET A 311 -41.19 24.85 8.21
CA MET A 311 -40.86 23.45 7.87
C MET A 311 -40.67 23.25 6.36
N ASP A 312 -41.49 23.89 5.52
CA ASP A 312 -41.38 23.80 4.06
C ASP A 312 -40.09 24.49 3.55
N LYS A 313 -39.60 25.54 4.23
CA LYS A 313 -38.31 26.18 3.90
C LYS A 313 -37.15 25.28 4.30
N GLU A 314 -37.16 24.75 5.52
CA GLU A 314 -36.14 23.82 6.01
C GLU A 314 -36.05 22.58 5.09
N LEU A 315 -37.21 22.03 4.69
CA LEU A 315 -37.24 20.90 3.76
C LEU A 315 -36.59 21.24 2.42
N ARG A 316 -36.85 22.44 1.86
CA ARG A 316 -36.23 22.89 0.61
C ARG A 316 -34.71 23.06 0.75
N GLU A 317 -34.26 23.67 1.84
CA GLU A 317 -32.83 23.84 2.12
C GLU A 317 -32.13 22.49 2.24
N GLU A 318 -32.73 21.53 2.96
CA GLU A 318 -32.19 20.17 3.09
C GLU A 318 -32.22 19.41 1.76
N THR A 319 -33.25 19.58 0.91
CA THR A 319 -33.27 18.97 -0.42
C THR A 319 -32.13 19.47 -1.30
N VAL A 320 -31.87 20.78 -1.32
CA VAL A 320 -30.78 21.37 -2.11
C VAL A 320 -29.41 20.91 -1.58
N LYS A 321 -29.23 20.86 -0.26
CA LYS A 321 -28.00 20.31 0.34
C LYS A 321 -27.79 18.85 -0.06
N ASN A 322 -28.85 18.05 -0.03
CA ASN A 322 -28.79 16.64 -0.41
C ASN A 322 -28.44 16.48 -1.91
N GLU A 323 -29.04 17.28 -2.79
CA GLU A 323 -28.70 17.29 -4.22
C GLU A 323 -27.22 17.66 -4.46
N PHE A 324 -26.71 18.68 -3.77
CA PHE A 324 -25.30 19.07 -3.85
C PHE A 324 -24.37 17.95 -3.36
N LEU A 325 -24.71 17.31 -2.23
CA LEU A 325 -23.94 16.19 -1.69
C LEU A 325 -23.96 14.98 -2.64
N LEU A 326 -25.10 14.68 -3.26
CA LEU A 326 -25.20 13.62 -4.27
C LEU A 326 -24.33 13.92 -5.49
N GLN A 327 -24.31 15.17 -5.97
CA GLN A 327 -23.44 15.57 -7.06
C GLN A 327 -21.96 15.46 -6.69
N ALA A 328 -21.59 15.85 -5.47
CA ALA A 328 -20.24 15.69 -4.95
C ALA A 328 -19.83 14.20 -4.83
N CYS A 329 -20.74 13.33 -4.36
CA CYS A 329 -20.50 11.89 -4.33
C CYS A 329 -20.26 11.31 -5.73
N ILE A 330 -21.07 11.70 -6.72
CA ILE A 330 -20.90 11.26 -8.10
C ILE A 330 -19.54 11.70 -8.67
N GLN A 331 -19.12 12.94 -8.41
CA GLN A 331 -17.82 13.45 -8.84
C GLN A 331 -16.67 12.68 -8.17
N LEU A 332 -16.75 12.46 -6.86
CA LEU A 332 -15.74 11.68 -6.13
C LEU A 332 -15.66 10.24 -6.63
N GLU A 333 -16.79 9.61 -6.94
CA GLU A 333 -16.81 8.27 -7.55
C GLU A 333 -16.15 8.24 -8.94
N GLN A 334 -16.34 9.29 -9.76
CA GLN A 334 -15.68 9.43 -11.06
C GLN A 334 -14.17 9.60 -10.87
N GLU A 335 -13.74 10.51 -9.98
CA GLU A 335 -12.33 10.71 -9.66
C GLU A 335 -11.67 9.42 -9.15
N CYS A 336 -12.37 8.65 -8.32
CA CYS A 336 -11.87 7.36 -7.84
C CYS A 336 -11.69 6.35 -8.98
N LYS A 337 -12.67 6.25 -9.90
CA LYS A 337 -12.58 5.35 -11.06
C LYS A 337 -11.46 5.77 -12.02
N ASP A 338 -11.28 7.07 -12.23
CA ASP A 338 -10.21 7.62 -13.07
C ASP A 338 -8.83 7.37 -12.45
N LEU A 339 -8.70 7.57 -11.14
CA LEU A 339 -7.47 7.27 -10.40
C LEU A 339 -7.14 5.78 -10.45
N GLN A 340 -8.12 4.90 -10.24
CA GLN A 340 -7.92 3.45 -10.35
C GLN A 340 -7.49 3.03 -11.76
N SER A 341 -8.08 3.63 -12.79
CA SER A 341 -7.72 3.35 -14.19
C SER A 341 -6.29 3.79 -14.49
N ARG A 342 -5.90 4.99 -14.03
CA ARG A 342 -4.52 5.50 -14.16
C ARG A 342 -3.52 4.66 -13.39
N GLU A 343 -3.85 4.26 -12.17
CA GLU A 343 -3.01 3.39 -11.36
C GLU A 343 -2.76 2.06 -12.10
N MET A 344 -3.81 1.43 -12.62
CA MET A 344 -3.68 0.18 -13.39
C MET A 344 -2.82 0.37 -14.64
N GLU A 345 -2.99 1.47 -15.38
CA GLU A 345 -2.17 1.80 -16.55
C GLU A 345 -0.69 1.96 -16.17
N THR A 346 -0.39 2.72 -15.10
CA THR A 346 0.99 2.90 -14.64
C THR A 346 1.65 1.61 -14.16
N VAL A 347 0.89 0.73 -13.50
CA VAL A 347 1.38 -0.59 -13.07
C VAL A 347 1.72 -1.45 -14.28
N LEU A 348 0.84 -1.49 -15.30
CA LEU A 348 1.11 -2.24 -16.53
C LEU A 348 2.32 -1.69 -17.28
N ASP A 349 2.46 -0.37 -17.38
CA ASP A 349 3.62 0.28 -18.00
C ASP A 349 4.93 -0.06 -17.27
N ILE A 350 4.92 -0.03 -15.94
CA ILE A 350 6.09 -0.40 -15.13
C ILE A 350 6.43 -1.87 -15.34
N GLN A 351 5.45 -2.77 -15.34
CA GLN A 351 5.65 -4.21 -15.59
C GLN A 351 6.22 -4.48 -16.98
N GLN A 352 5.72 -3.80 -18.01
CA GLN A 352 6.25 -3.94 -19.37
C GLN A 352 7.68 -3.44 -19.46
N LYS A 353 7.98 -2.27 -18.87
CA LYS A 353 9.35 -1.73 -18.84
C LYS A 353 10.31 -2.63 -18.08
N SER A 354 9.91 -3.15 -16.92
CA SER A 354 10.74 -4.07 -16.15
C SER A 354 10.97 -5.38 -16.88
N SER A 355 9.96 -5.94 -17.55
CA SER A 355 10.09 -7.16 -18.36
C SER A 355 11.05 -6.97 -19.54
N VAL A 356 11.00 -5.83 -20.24
CA VAL A 356 11.92 -5.52 -21.33
C VAL A 356 13.35 -5.35 -20.82
N GLU A 357 13.55 -4.65 -19.70
CA GLU A 357 14.87 -4.51 -19.07
C GLU A 357 15.41 -5.85 -18.57
N GLU A 358 14.57 -6.69 -17.98
CA GLU A 358 14.95 -8.04 -17.57
C GLU A 358 15.41 -8.88 -18.76
N MET A 359 14.65 -8.90 -19.86
CA MET A 359 15.05 -9.58 -21.09
C MET A 359 16.34 -9.01 -21.70
N ARG A 360 16.59 -7.71 -21.58
CA ARG A 360 17.82 -7.07 -22.05
C ARG A 360 19.01 -7.52 -21.21
N LEU A 361 18.86 -7.53 -19.88
CA LEU A 361 19.90 -7.95 -18.94
C LEU A 361 20.19 -9.45 -19.08
N GLN A 362 19.17 -10.30 -19.21
CA GLN A 362 19.33 -11.73 -19.45
C GLN A 362 20.10 -11.98 -20.76
N ARG A 363 19.75 -11.32 -21.87
CA ARG A 363 20.50 -11.41 -23.13
C ARG A 363 21.95 -10.97 -22.97
N ARG A 364 22.19 -9.87 -22.26
CA ARG A 364 23.55 -9.37 -22.01
C ARG A 364 24.37 -10.34 -21.16
N LEU A 365 23.77 -10.96 -20.15
CA LEU A 365 24.43 -11.98 -19.33
C LEU A 365 24.81 -13.20 -20.18
N VAL A 366 23.90 -13.68 -21.03
CA VAL A 366 24.18 -14.79 -21.96
C VAL A 366 25.33 -14.42 -22.91
N GLU A 367 25.28 -13.26 -23.57
CA GLU A 367 26.36 -12.77 -24.44
C GLU A 367 27.73 -12.71 -23.73
N MET A 368 27.76 -12.18 -22.50
CA MET A 368 28.99 -12.06 -21.73
C MET A 368 29.51 -13.42 -21.27
N SER A 369 28.62 -14.35 -20.87
CA SER A 369 28.98 -15.72 -20.50
C SER A 369 29.57 -16.49 -21.69
N GLU A 370 28.95 -16.39 -22.87
CA GLU A 370 29.48 -16.99 -24.09
C GLU A 370 30.81 -16.37 -24.52
N ALA A 371 30.96 -15.04 -24.39
CA ALA A 371 32.22 -14.37 -24.70
C ALA A 371 33.34 -14.86 -23.77
N LEU A 372 33.05 -15.00 -22.48
CA LEU A 372 33.98 -15.53 -21.47
C LEU A 372 34.37 -16.98 -21.76
N GLU A 373 33.40 -17.87 -22.00
CA GLU A 373 33.66 -19.27 -22.37
C GLU A 373 34.52 -19.36 -23.64
N LYS A 374 34.22 -18.55 -24.67
CA LYS A 374 35.00 -18.49 -25.91
C LYS A 374 36.44 -18.01 -25.66
N THR A 375 36.65 -17.03 -24.77
CA THR A 375 38.00 -16.58 -24.41
C THR A 375 38.76 -17.61 -23.59
N ASP A 376 38.10 -18.30 -22.66
CA ASP A 376 38.70 -19.32 -21.83
C ASP A 376 39.17 -20.52 -22.68
N VAL A 377 38.34 -20.98 -23.61
CA VAL A 377 38.73 -22.05 -24.57
C VAL A 377 39.91 -21.61 -25.45
N LYS A 378 39.92 -20.35 -25.93
CA LYS A 378 41.05 -19.80 -26.71
C LYS A 378 42.33 -19.73 -25.87
N LEU A 379 42.26 -19.29 -24.62
CA LEU A 379 43.43 -19.20 -23.74
C LEU A 379 43.96 -20.58 -23.39
N LEU A 380 43.08 -21.52 -23.02
CA LEU A 380 43.46 -22.88 -22.72
C LEU A 380 44.09 -23.58 -23.93
N SER A 381 43.55 -23.37 -25.15
CA SER A 381 44.14 -23.94 -26.38
C SER A 381 45.51 -23.33 -26.73
N VAL A 382 45.72 -22.03 -26.49
CA VAL A 382 47.04 -21.42 -26.65
C VAL A 382 48.02 -21.99 -25.62
N LEU A 383 47.60 -22.16 -24.37
CA LEU A 383 48.44 -22.73 -23.31
C LEU A 383 48.82 -24.20 -23.56
N THR A 384 47.92 -25.00 -24.14
CA THR A 384 48.25 -26.37 -24.54
C THR A 384 49.27 -26.42 -25.69
N LEU A 385 49.25 -25.45 -26.61
CA LEU A 385 50.16 -25.41 -27.76
C LEU A 385 51.52 -24.74 -27.45
N THR A 386 51.55 -23.74 -26.56
CA THR A 386 52.72 -22.84 -26.40
C THR A 386 53.46 -22.99 -25.08
N SER A 387 52.88 -23.60 -24.05
CA SER A 387 53.59 -23.75 -22.77
C SER A 387 54.80 -24.66 -22.93
N THR A 388 55.91 -24.32 -22.26
CA THR A 388 57.12 -25.16 -22.19
C THR A 388 57.01 -26.21 -21.08
N ASP A 389 56.11 -25.99 -20.12
CA ASP A 389 56.00 -26.75 -18.88
C ASP A 389 54.91 -27.83 -18.98
N GLN A 390 55.30 -29.11 -18.85
CA GLN A 390 54.42 -30.25 -19.15
C GLN A 390 53.19 -30.32 -18.25
N GLU A 391 53.32 -29.92 -16.99
CA GLU A 391 52.22 -29.88 -16.02
C GLU A 391 51.15 -28.86 -16.45
N THR A 392 51.57 -27.62 -16.75
CA THR A 392 50.65 -26.57 -17.22
C THR A 392 49.92 -26.94 -18.52
N ARG A 393 50.59 -27.70 -19.40
CA ARG A 393 50.02 -28.20 -20.64
C ARG A 393 48.95 -29.27 -20.38
N ASN A 394 49.25 -30.23 -19.51
CA ASN A 394 48.34 -31.29 -19.14
C ASN A 394 47.11 -30.74 -18.39
N ASP A 395 47.30 -29.74 -17.52
CA ASP A 395 46.20 -29.11 -16.78
C ASP A 395 45.30 -28.27 -17.69
N ALA A 396 45.86 -27.54 -18.66
CA ALA A 396 45.07 -26.83 -19.66
C ALA A 396 44.27 -27.79 -20.56
N ALA A 397 44.84 -28.95 -20.92
CA ALA A 397 44.15 -29.98 -21.69
C ALA A 397 43.01 -30.64 -20.92
N LYS A 398 43.21 -30.92 -19.61
CA LYS A 398 42.15 -31.46 -18.73
C LYS A 398 40.97 -30.48 -18.60
N ARG A 399 41.24 -29.20 -18.37
CA ARG A 399 40.17 -28.18 -18.28
C ARG A 399 39.37 -28.03 -19.57
N LEU A 400 40.02 -28.12 -20.73
CA LEU A 400 39.30 -28.14 -22.02
C LEU A 400 38.40 -29.37 -22.13
N GLN A 401 38.91 -30.54 -21.75
CA GLN A 401 38.15 -31.79 -21.75
C GLN A 401 36.94 -31.72 -20.81
N GLU A 402 37.10 -31.17 -19.60
CA GLU A 402 36.00 -30.94 -18.65
C GLU A 402 34.92 -30.02 -19.23
N ILE A 403 35.30 -28.94 -19.94
CA ILE A 403 34.34 -28.04 -20.60
C ILE A 403 33.56 -28.79 -21.70
N PHE A 404 34.25 -29.60 -22.52
CA PHE A 404 33.61 -30.41 -23.56
C PHE A 404 32.65 -31.46 -22.97
N GLU A 405 33.09 -32.19 -21.94
CA GLU A 405 32.27 -33.19 -21.25
C GLU A 405 31.04 -32.56 -20.59
N SER A 406 31.18 -31.38 -19.98
CA SER A 406 30.06 -30.63 -19.42
C SER A 406 29.03 -30.21 -20.48
N LYS A 407 29.48 -29.66 -21.63
CA LYS A 407 28.57 -29.28 -22.72
C LYS A 407 27.92 -30.51 -23.38
N GLN A 408 28.65 -31.62 -23.48
CA GLN A 408 28.11 -32.89 -23.97
C GLN A 408 27.02 -33.43 -23.04
N ALA A 409 27.26 -33.43 -21.72
CA ALA A 409 26.27 -33.81 -20.73
C ALA A 409 25.02 -32.91 -20.77
N GLN A 410 25.19 -31.60 -20.95
CA GLN A 410 24.07 -30.67 -21.15
C GLN A 410 23.28 -30.98 -22.42
N MET A 411 23.94 -31.27 -23.55
CA MET A 411 23.26 -31.66 -24.78
C MET A 411 22.48 -32.96 -24.63
N ASP A 412 23.05 -33.95 -23.96
CA ASP A 412 22.40 -35.24 -23.80
C ASP A 412 21.21 -35.15 -22.83
N SER A 413 21.33 -34.34 -21.77
CA SER A 413 20.19 -33.97 -20.91
C SER A 413 19.08 -33.24 -21.68
N MET A 414 19.42 -32.26 -22.52
CA MET A 414 18.42 -31.54 -23.34
C MET A 414 17.73 -32.45 -24.37
N LYS A 415 18.46 -33.43 -24.93
CA LYS A 415 17.86 -34.44 -25.82
C LYS A 415 16.91 -35.34 -25.04
N GLU A 416 17.28 -35.78 -23.84
CA GLU A 416 16.44 -36.61 -22.99
C GLU A 416 15.14 -35.88 -22.60
N THR A 417 15.22 -34.61 -22.20
CA THR A 417 14.03 -33.80 -21.90
C THR A 417 13.16 -33.61 -23.14
N LEU A 418 13.76 -33.32 -24.30
CA LEU A 418 13.01 -33.17 -25.56
C LEU A 418 12.31 -34.48 -25.95
N GLU A 419 12.99 -35.62 -25.80
CA GLU A 419 12.40 -36.94 -26.04
C GLU A 419 11.26 -37.24 -25.06
N GLY A 420 11.39 -36.83 -23.80
CA GLY A 420 10.34 -36.87 -22.79
C GLY A 420 9.11 -36.06 -23.21
N ASP A 421 9.29 -34.77 -23.50
CA ASP A 421 8.22 -33.86 -23.94
C ASP A 421 7.54 -34.36 -25.22
N CYS A 422 8.31 -34.93 -26.15
CA CYS A 422 7.76 -35.53 -27.38
C CYS A 422 6.86 -36.73 -27.07
N LYS A 423 7.25 -37.59 -26.13
CA LYS A 423 6.43 -38.73 -25.70
C LYS A 423 5.17 -38.26 -25.00
N GLU A 424 5.27 -37.33 -24.05
CA GLU A 424 4.12 -36.76 -23.34
C GLU A 424 3.13 -36.09 -24.30
N TYR A 425 3.63 -35.30 -25.26
CA TYR A 425 2.81 -34.70 -26.31
C TYR A 425 2.13 -35.76 -27.16
N ASP A 426 2.84 -36.80 -27.62
CA ASP A 426 2.26 -37.85 -28.45
C ASP A 426 1.25 -38.71 -27.66
N GLU A 427 1.44 -38.92 -26.36
CA GLU A 427 0.49 -39.57 -25.44
C GLU A 427 -0.78 -38.73 -25.23
N LEU A 428 -0.63 -37.42 -25.03
CA LEU A 428 -1.76 -36.49 -24.96
C LEU A 428 -2.52 -36.44 -26.28
N LEU A 429 -1.80 -36.39 -27.40
CA LEU A 429 -2.35 -36.43 -28.75
C LEU A 429 -3.16 -37.72 -28.98
N GLN A 430 -2.64 -38.86 -28.53
CA GLN A 430 -3.32 -40.16 -28.62
C GLN A 430 -4.58 -40.18 -27.75
N THR A 431 -4.48 -39.72 -26.49
CA THR A 431 -5.63 -39.58 -25.58
C THR A 431 -6.72 -38.67 -26.16
N CYS A 432 -6.33 -37.55 -26.78
CA CYS A 432 -7.23 -36.63 -27.46
C CYS A 432 -7.82 -37.20 -28.76
N LYS A 433 -7.15 -38.15 -29.44
CA LYS A 433 -7.67 -38.86 -30.61
C LYS A 433 -8.63 -39.99 -30.25
N ASP A 434 -8.41 -40.67 -29.12
CA ASP A 434 -9.23 -41.81 -28.69
C ASP A 434 -10.58 -41.38 -28.10
N LYS A 435 -10.65 -40.24 -27.39
CA LYS A 435 -11.90 -39.64 -26.88
C LYS A 435 -12.98 -39.38 -27.96
N PRO A 436 -12.68 -38.77 -29.12
CA PRO A 436 -13.65 -38.54 -30.20
C PRO A 436 -13.90 -39.78 -31.07
N ARG A 437 -13.01 -40.78 -31.10
CA ARG A 437 -13.27 -42.04 -31.82
C ARG A 437 -14.41 -42.85 -31.20
N ALA A 438 -14.64 -42.71 -29.89
CA ALA A 438 -15.78 -43.30 -29.19
C ALA A 438 -17.13 -42.62 -29.50
N SER A 439 -17.13 -41.42 -30.11
CA SER A 439 -18.32 -40.59 -30.35
C SER A 439 -18.60 -40.30 -31.84
N GLY A 440 -17.86 -40.93 -32.76
CA GLY A 440 -18.11 -40.82 -34.19
C GLY A 440 -17.44 -39.62 -34.86
N GLY A 441 -16.22 -39.85 -35.36
CA GLY A 441 -15.72 -39.28 -36.62
C GLY A 441 -15.38 -37.79 -36.68
N HIS A 442 -14.17 -37.40 -36.23
CA HIS A 442 -13.45 -36.25 -36.79
C HIS A 442 -11.94 -36.50 -36.88
N ASN A 443 -11.31 -36.03 -37.97
CA ASN A 443 -9.86 -36.04 -38.14
C ASN A 443 -9.23 -34.97 -37.25
N PHE A 444 -8.38 -35.38 -36.32
CA PHE A 444 -7.64 -34.48 -35.43
C PHE A 444 -6.51 -33.77 -36.21
N PRO A 445 -6.47 -32.42 -36.24
CA PRO A 445 -5.57 -31.67 -37.14
C PRO A 445 -4.10 -31.62 -36.67
N PHE A 446 -3.81 -32.12 -35.47
CA PHE A 446 -2.46 -32.07 -34.89
C PHE A 446 -1.60 -33.26 -35.34
N LYS A 447 -0.36 -32.94 -35.72
CA LYS A 447 0.68 -33.89 -36.15
C LYS A 447 1.43 -34.45 -34.95
N SER A 448 2.09 -35.61 -35.10
CA SER A 448 2.97 -36.16 -34.07
C SER A 448 4.21 -35.30 -33.85
N ALA A 449 4.81 -35.39 -32.65
CA ALA A 449 6.01 -34.65 -32.29
C ALA A 449 7.14 -34.85 -33.31
N LYS A 450 7.35 -36.09 -33.77
CA LYS A 450 8.35 -36.43 -34.81
C LYS A 450 8.09 -35.71 -36.14
N ALA A 451 6.84 -35.54 -36.54
CA ALA A 451 6.47 -34.83 -37.77
C ALA A 451 6.62 -33.30 -37.63
N ILE A 452 6.38 -32.76 -36.43
CA ILE A 452 6.60 -31.34 -36.10
C ILE A 452 8.10 -31.03 -36.13
N LEU A 453 8.92 -31.85 -35.47
CA LEU A 453 10.38 -31.67 -35.45
C LEU A 453 10.99 -31.80 -36.84
N LYS A 454 10.49 -32.72 -37.67
CA LYS A 454 10.95 -32.86 -39.07
C LYS A 454 10.55 -31.66 -39.94
N ALA A 455 9.40 -31.04 -39.67
CA ALA A 455 8.97 -29.81 -40.35
C ALA A 455 9.69 -28.56 -39.83
N ALA A 456 10.21 -28.59 -38.60
CA ALA A 456 10.95 -27.51 -37.96
C ALA A 456 12.45 -27.51 -38.28
N GLN A 457 12.96 -28.50 -39.03
CA GLN A 457 14.33 -28.43 -39.54
C GLN A 457 14.46 -27.22 -40.48
N PRO A 458 15.47 -26.36 -40.31
CA PRO A 458 15.61 -25.18 -41.15
C PRO A 458 15.86 -25.61 -42.60
N LEU A 459 15.10 -25.02 -43.53
CA LEU A 459 15.51 -24.92 -44.93
C LEU A 459 16.93 -24.31 -44.97
N PRO A 460 17.84 -24.80 -45.84
CA PRO A 460 19.16 -24.20 -45.98
C PRO A 460 19.04 -22.76 -46.48
N ASP A 461 19.76 -21.86 -45.83
CA ASP A 461 20.11 -20.49 -46.23
C ASP A 461 18.97 -19.49 -46.50
N ILE A 462 18.68 -18.65 -45.49
CA ILE A 462 18.29 -17.25 -45.70
C ILE A 462 19.13 -16.37 -44.76
N LEU A 463 20.40 -16.18 -45.12
CA LEU A 463 21.27 -15.10 -44.62
C LEU A 463 21.00 -13.76 -45.36
N GLN A 464 19.75 -13.46 -45.72
CA GLN A 464 19.39 -12.20 -46.39
C GLN A 464 17.99 -11.72 -46.01
N ALA A 465 17.71 -11.43 -44.75
CA ALA A 465 16.54 -10.61 -44.40
C ALA A 465 16.56 -10.14 -42.94
N THR A 466 17.55 -9.34 -42.54
CA THR A 466 17.30 -8.31 -41.52
C THR A 466 18.21 -7.13 -41.81
N GLY A 467 17.58 -6.06 -42.31
CA GLY A 467 18.25 -4.79 -42.53
C GLY A 467 18.75 -4.22 -41.22
N CYS A 468 20.07 -4.16 -41.08
CA CYS A 468 20.73 -3.19 -40.23
C CYS A 468 21.33 -2.12 -41.16
N SER A 469 20.45 -1.21 -41.61
CA SER A 469 20.85 0.00 -42.30
C SER A 469 21.38 1.00 -41.28
N THR A 470 22.67 0.96 -40.98
CA THR A 470 23.48 2.13 -40.58
C THR A 470 24.94 1.72 -40.54
N LEU A 471 25.82 2.62 -41.00
CA LEU A 471 27.29 2.57 -40.98
C LEU A 471 27.95 2.01 -42.26
N ASN A 472 27.71 2.71 -43.36
CA ASN A 472 28.72 2.84 -44.41
C ASN A 472 28.96 4.34 -44.67
N ALA A 473 29.79 4.96 -43.83
CA ALA A 473 30.34 6.30 -44.06
C ALA A 473 31.61 6.50 -43.22
N ARG A 474 32.73 5.97 -43.69
CA ARG A 474 34.08 6.58 -43.63
C ARG A 474 35.14 5.53 -43.93
N LYS A 475 35.52 5.44 -45.20
CA LYS A 475 36.91 5.21 -45.61
C LYS A 475 37.07 5.61 -47.08
N GLN A 476 37.19 6.90 -47.28
CA GLN A 476 37.98 7.49 -48.35
C GLN A 476 38.29 8.94 -47.94
N VAL A 477 39.53 9.35 -48.23
CA VAL A 477 40.22 10.61 -47.93
C VAL A 477 41.08 10.60 -46.67
N MET A 478 42.39 10.67 -46.93
CA MET A 478 43.61 10.65 -46.09
C MET A 478 44.10 9.27 -45.66
#